data_AF-A0A1T3P5A9-F1
#
_entry.id   AF-A0A1T3P5A9-F1
#
_cell.length_a   1.000
_cell.length_b   1.000
_cell.length_c   1.000
_cell.angle_alpha   90.00
_cell.angle_beta   90.00
_cell.angle_gamma   90.00
#
_symmetry.space_group_name_H-M   'P 1'
#
loop_
_entity.id
_entity.type
_entity.pdbx_description
1 polymer ?
#
loop_
_entity_poly.entity_id
_entity_poly.type
_entity_poly.pdbx_seq_one_letter_code
_entity_poly.pdbx_strand_id
1 'polypeptide(L)'
;MPTEVAIWRMDEGGRPQRMRPAAMPLERDLEDAIKADPDILGEPVLLIGRQVPTANGGFVDLLAVDGEGCLRVLELKRGRGAREVSPRLWTTPPGRCRSPTRAS
;
A
#
# COMPACT_ATOMS: atom_id res chain seq x y z
N MET A 1 -19.26 15.81 -19.89
CA MET A 1 -20.08 15.93 -18.67
C MET A 1 -19.37 15.13 -17.57
N PRO A 2 -19.14 15.66 -16.37
CA PRO A 2 -18.53 14.88 -15.30
C PRO A 2 -19.57 13.92 -14.69
N THR A 3 -19.22 12.64 -14.57
CA THR A 3 -20.04 11.63 -13.90
C THR A 3 -19.64 11.58 -12.44
N GLU A 4 -20.57 11.86 -11.52
CA GLU A 4 -20.34 11.69 -10.08
C GLU A 4 -20.54 10.22 -9.70
N VAL A 5 -19.51 9.62 -9.07
CA VAL A 5 -19.57 8.24 -8.55
C VAL A 5 -19.76 8.31 -7.03
N ALA A 6 -20.60 7.45 -6.48
CA ALA A 6 -20.81 7.31 -5.04
C ALA A 6 -20.75 5.83 -4.62
N ILE A 7 -20.35 5.59 -3.37
CA ILE A 7 -20.20 4.26 -2.78
C ILE A 7 -21.21 4.15 -1.62
N TRP A 8 -21.88 3.00 -1.52
CA TRP A 8 -22.78 2.67 -0.41
C TRP A 8 -22.30 1.40 0.30
N ARG A 9 -22.34 1.42 1.63
CA ARG A 9 -22.16 0.24 2.48
C ARG A 9 -23.55 -0.30 2.82
N MET A 10 -23.75 -1.60 2.67
CA MET A 10 -24.96 -2.27 3.15
C MET A 10 -24.73 -2.71 4.60
N ASP A 11 -25.63 -2.34 5.52
CA ASP A 11 -25.60 -2.87 6.90
C ASP A 11 -26.22 -4.28 6.98
N GLU A 12 -26.12 -4.93 8.15
CA GLU A 12 -26.70 -6.25 8.40
C GLU A 12 -28.23 -6.29 8.20
N GLY A 13 -28.91 -5.13 8.30
CA GLY A 13 -30.34 -4.97 8.07
C GLY A 13 -30.71 -4.64 6.62
N GLY A 14 -29.76 -4.63 5.69
CA GLY A 14 -29.97 -4.32 4.28
C GLY A 14 -30.25 -2.85 3.97
N ARG A 15 -29.99 -1.93 4.90
CA ARG A 15 -30.16 -0.49 4.67
C ARG A 15 -28.89 0.08 4.02
N PRO A 16 -29.01 0.76 2.87
CA PRO A 16 -27.85 1.35 2.21
C PRO A 16 -27.39 2.61 2.95
N GLN A 17 -26.14 2.63 3.40
CA GLN A 17 -25.50 3.78 4.01
C GLN A 17 -24.49 4.40 3.04
N ARG A 18 -24.77 5.63 2.58
CA ARG A 18 -23.86 6.35 1.68
C ARG A 18 -22.54 6.63 2.37
N MET A 19 -21.45 6.16 1.80
CA MET A 19 -20.11 6.45 2.31
C MET A 19 -19.70 7.86 1.89
N ARG A 20 -19.17 8.62 2.85
CA ARG A 20 -18.55 9.92 2.60
C ARG A 20 -17.04 9.76 2.61
N PRO A 21 -16.31 10.47 1.74
CA PRO A 21 -14.87 10.54 1.86
C PRO A 21 -14.48 11.05 3.25
N ALA A 22 -13.63 10.30 3.94
CA ALA A 22 -13.00 10.73 5.18
C ALA A 22 -11.60 11.24 4.86
N ALA A 23 -11.20 12.35 5.46
CA ALA A 23 -9.82 12.81 5.41
C ALA A 23 -9.04 12.14 6.56
N MET A 24 -7.89 11.55 6.25
CA MET A 24 -6.91 11.15 7.26
C MET A 24 -5.95 12.33 7.49
N PRO A 25 -5.89 12.88 8.72
CA PRO A 25 -5.10 14.07 8.98
C PRO A 25 -3.59 13.78 9.09
N LEU A 26 -3.20 12.61 9.60
CA LEU A 26 -1.80 12.26 9.86
C LEU A 26 -1.34 11.07 9.00
N GLU A 27 -0.09 11.11 8.55
CA GLU A 27 0.56 9.98 7.83
C GLU A 27 0.63 8.74 8.71
N ARG A 28 0.84 8.92 10.01
CA ARG A 28 0.79 7.84 11.00
C ARG A 28 -0.54 7.09 11.00
N ASP A 29 -1.67 7.79 10.85
CA ASP A 29 -2.99 7.15 10.83
C ASP A 29 -3.15 6.27 9.59
N LEU A 30 -2.52 6.66 8.47
CA LEU A 30 -2.48 5.86 7.25
C LEU A 30 -1.56 4.64 7.40
N GLU A 31 -0.40 4.79 8.05
CA GLU A 31 0.44 3.63 8.39
C GLU A 31 -0.29 2.63 9.28
N ASP A 32 -1.01 3.12 10.30
CA ASP A 32 -1.75 2.29 11.24
C ASP A 32 -2.92 1.58 10.53
N ALA A 33 -3.59 2.26 9.60
CA ALA A 33 -4.63 1.67 8.76
C ALA A 33 -4.07 0.57 7.85
N ILE A 34 -2.98 0.83 7.13
CA ILE A 34 -2.32 -0.15 6.24
C ILE A 34 -1.77 -1.34 7.04
N LYS A 35 -1.26 -1.11 8.26
CA LYS A 35 -0.84 -2.19 9.16
C LYS A 35 -2.01 -3.06 9.60
N ALA A 36 -3.14 -2.44 9.92
CA ALA A 36 -4.34 -3.16 10.35
C ALA A 36 -4.94 -3.98 9.21
N ASP A 37 -4.91 -3.43 8.00
CA ASP A 37 -5.43 -4.07 6.80
C ASP A 37 -4.58 -3.71 5.56
N PRO A 38 -3.60 -4.55 5.19
CA PRO A 38 -2.76 -4.34 4.01
C PRO A 38 -3.51 -4.38 2.68
N ASP A 39 -4.69 -5.00 2.64
CA ASP A 39 -5.48 -5.15 1.41
C ASP A 39 -5.98 -3.79 0.88
N ILE A 40 -5.96 -2.74 1.72
CA ILE A 40 -6.23 -1.35 1.34
C ILE A 40 -5.31 -0.89 0.19
N LEU A 41 -4.11 -1.47 0.05
CA LEU A 41 -3.18 -1.16 -1.03
C LEU A 41 -3.62 -1.72 -2.39
N GLY A 42 -4.59 -2.63 -2.42
CA GLY A 42 -5.13 -3.25 -3.65
C GLY A 42 -4.26 -4.35 -4.26
N GLU A 43 -3.13 -4.66 -3.64
CA GLU A 43 -2.22 -5.72 -4.04
C GLU A 43 -1.76 -6.54 -2.82
N PRO A 44 -1.57 -7.85 -2.96
CA PRO A 44 -1.14 -8.70 -1.85
C PRO A 44 0.32 -8.39 -1.49
N VAL A 45 0.50 -7.78 -0.33
CA VAL A 45 1.83 -7.49 0.24
C VAL A 45 1.91 -7.93 1.68
N LEU A 46 3.07 -8.48 2.06
CA LEU A 46 3.42 -8.78 3.43
C LEU A 46 4.25 -7.62 4.00
N LEU A 47 3.70 -6.87 4.95
CA LEU A 47 4.45 -5.84 5.67
C LEU A 47 5.50 -6.52 6.57
N ILE A 48 6.76 -6.13 6.40
CA ILE A 48 7.91 -6.65 7.17
C ILE A 48 8.54 -5.60 8.09
N GLY A 49 8.22 -4.31 7.93
CA GLY A 49 8.75 -3.25 8.79
C GLY A 49 8.02 -1.92 8.65
N ARG A 50 8.10 -1.11 9.71
CA ARG A 50 7.60 0.27 9.77
C ARG A 50 8.74 1.21 10.16
N GLN A 51 8.75 2.41 9.61
CA GLN A 51 9.73 3.46 9.92
C GLN A 51 11.14 2.85 9.98
N VAL A 52 11.50 2.14 8.91
CA VAL A 52 12.72 1.32 8.86
C VAL A 52 13.91 2.26 8.63
N PRO A 53 14.92 2.26 9.53
CA PRO A 53 16.08 3.11 9.35
C PRO A 53 16.90 2.67 8.13
N THR A 54 17.35 3.64 7.37
CA THR A 54 18.23 3.44 6.21
C THR A 54 19.68 3.75 6.60
N ALA A 55 20.63 3.13 5.92
CA ALA A 55 22.06 3.36 6.15
C ALA A 55 22.50 4.83 5.95
N ASN A 56 21.70 5.60 5.20
CA ASN A 56 21.94 7.01 4.90
C ASN A 56 21.29 7.97 5.92
N GLY A 57 20.74 7.45 7.02
CA GLY A 57 20.19 8.25 8.12
C GLY A 57 18.76 8.73 7.92
N GLY A 58 18.05 8.26 6.88
CA GLY A 58 16.61 8.48 6.70
C GLY A 58 15.78 7.28 7.17
N PHE A 59 14.46 7.41 7.15
CA PHE A 59 13.51 6.35 7.46
C PHE A 59 12.58 6.10 6.26
N VAL A 60 12.23 4.84 6.04
CA VAL A 60 11.19 4.42 5.10
C VAL A 60 9.90 4.18 5.88
N ASP A 61 8.77 4.75 5.44
CA ASP A 61 7.49 4.61 6.15
C ASP A 61 7.09 3.15 6.36
N LEU A 62 7.01 2.37 5.27
CA LEU A 62 6.67 0.95 5.30
C LEU A 62 7.58 0.13 4.36
N LEU A 63 7.98 -1.05 4.83
CA LEU A 63 8.73 -2.03 4.04
C LEU A 63 7.91 -3.32 3.93
N ALA A 64 7.79 -3.84 2.71
CA ALA A 64 6.96 -5.00 2.42
C ALA A 64 7.60 -5.97 1.42
N VAL A 65 7.05 -7.16 1.30
CA VAL A 65 7.37 -8.14 0.25
C VAL A 65 6.08 -8.44 -0.51
N ASP A 66 6.11 -8.37 -1.83
CA ASP A 66 4.94 -8.70 -2.66
C ASP A 66 4.76 -10.21 -2.89
N GLY A 67 3.68 -10.60 -3.55
CA GLY A 67 3.38 -12.00 -3.88
C GLY A 67 4.44 -12.71 -4.75
N GLU A 68 5.32 -11.97 -5.41
CA GLU A 68 6.44 -12.51 -6.20
C GLU A 68 7.74 -12.63 -5.39
N GLY A 69 7.70 -12.27 -4.10
CA GLY A 69 8.88 -12.28 -3.22
C GLY A 69 9.80 -11.08 -3.43
N CYS A 70 9.35 -10.05 -4.17
CA CYS A 70 10.15 -8.86 -4.42
C CYS A 70 9.93 -7.83 -3.28
N LEU A 71 11.03 -7.21 -2.84
CA LEU A 71 11.00 -6.20 -1.77
C LEU A 71 10.36 -4.91 -2.29
N ARG A 72 9.40 -4.37 -1.55
CA ARG A 72 8.67 -3.13 -1.85
C ARG A 72 8.90 -2.11 -0.74
N VAL A 73 9.33 -0.92 -1.15
CA VAL A 73 9.43 0.28 -0.31
C VAL A 73 8.16 1.08 -0.53
N LEU A 74 7.45 1.43 0.53
CA LEU A 74 6.18 2.14 0.50
C LEU A 74 6.37 3.47 1.21
N GLU A 75 6.29 4.57 0.46
CA GLU A 75 6.40 5.95 0.95
C GLU A 75 5.02 6.59 0.90
N LEU A 76 4.51 7.00 2.06
CA LEU A 76 3.14 7.45 2.20
C LEU A 76 3.04 8.96 1.94
N LYS A 77 2.01 9.36 1.18
CA LYS A 77 1.69 10.77 0.97
C LYS A 77 0.21 11.03 1.23
N ARG A 78 -0.08 12.12 1.92
CA ARG A 78 -1.44 12.61 2.13
C ARG A 78 -2.10 13.01 0.81
N GLY A 79 -3.38 12.67 0.65
CA GLY A 79 -4.29 13.28 -0.33
C GLY A 79 -4.34 12.69 -1.74
N ARG A 80 -3.56 11.64 -2.06
CA ARG A 80 -3.78 10.80 -3.25
C ARG A 80 -3.54 9.36 -2.82
N GLY A 81 -4.43 8.44 -3.20
CA GLY A 81 -4.31 7.01 -2.87
C GLY A 81 -2.88 6.54 -3.02
N ALA A 82 -2.41 5.77 -2.04
CA ALA A 82 -1.03 5.31 -1.91
C ALA A 82 -0.51 4.89 -3.29
N ARG A 83 0.20 5.79 -3.95
CA ARG A 83 0.74 5.51 -5.27
C ARG A 83 1.88 4.54 -5.02
N GLU A 84 1.93 3.50 -5.83
CA GLU A 84 3.14 2.70 -6.01
C GLU A 84 4.32 3.67 -6.17
N VAL A 85 5.18 3.71 -5.16
CA VAL A 85 6.32 4.63 -5.16
C VAL A 85 7.44 3.99 -5.94
N SER A 86 7.85 4.74 -6.97
CA SER A 86 8.91 4.42 -7.92
C SER A 86 10.00 3.52 -7.35
N PRO A 87 10.38 2.41 -8.00
CA PRO A 87 11.66 1.75 -7.73
C PRO A 87 12.77 2.66 -8.28
N ARG A 88 13.02 3.76 -7.59
CA ARG A 88 14.06 4.73 -7.93
C ARG A 88 14.76 5.13 -6.64
N LEU A 89 15.54 4.20 -6.11
CA LEU A 89 17.00 4.35 -5.97
C LEU A 89 17.61 3.21 -5.12
N TRP A 90 17.23 1.96 -5.35
CA TRP A 90 18.05 0.83 -4.93
C TRP A 90 18.21 -0.09 -6.13
N THR A 91 19.31 0.09 -6.84
CA THR A 91 19.70 -0.77 -7.94
C THR A 91 20.04 -2.15 -7.39
N THR A 92 19.06 -3.05 -7.38
CA THR A 92 19.36 -4.44 -7.70
C THR A 92 19.57 -4.48 -9.22
N PRO A 93 20.61 -5.15 -9.75
CA PRO A 93 20.84 -5.22 -11.19
C PRO A 93 19.57 -5.64 -11.94
N PRO A 94 19.34 -5.12 -13.17
CA PRO A 94 18.17 -5.48 -13.96
C PRO A 94 18.30 -6.96 -14.35
N GLY A 95 17.72 -7.87 -13.56
CA GLY A 95 18.00 -9.28 -13.78
C GLY A 95 17.27 -10.35 -12.96
N ARG A 96 16.71 -10.10 -11.77
CA ARG A 96 16.03 -11.17 -11.02
C ARG A 96 14.83 -10.70 -10.18
N CYS A 97 13.75 -10.32 -10.84
CA CYS A 97 12.43 -10.86 -10.51
C CYS A 97 12.00 -11.67 -11.75
N ARG A 98 12.42 -12.93 -11.86
CA ARG A 98 11.91 -13.89 -12.84
C ARG A 98 11.40 -15.12 -12.09
N SER A 99 10.08 -15.22 -12.03
CA SER A 99 9.17 -16.38 -11.92
C SER A 99 9.61 -17.61 -11.11
N PRO A 100 8.71 -18.19 -10.28
CA PRO A 100 8.88 -19.55 -9.80
C PRO A 100 8.82 -20.49 -11.01
N THR A 101 9.97 -20.95 -11.48
CA THR A 101 10.00 -22.00 -12.50
C THR A 101 9.58 -23.27 -11.78
N ARG A 102 8.32 -23.63 -12.01
CA ARG A 102 7.62 -24.83 -11.56
C ARG A 102 8.54 -26.04 -11.64
N ALA A 103 8.76 -26.70 -10.51
CA ALA A 103 9.34 -28.03 -10.47
C ALA A 103 8.44 -28.99 -11.28
N SER A 104 9.05 -29.83 -12.10
CA SER A 104 8.52 -31.10 -12.59
C SER A 104 9.63 -32.12 -12.48
#